data_AF-A0A936MSC5-F1
#
_entry.id   AF-A0A936MSC5-F1
#
_cell.length_a   1.000
_cell.length_b   1.000
_cell.length_c   1.000
_cell.angle_alpha   90.00
_cell.angle_beta   90.00
_cell.angle_gamma   90.00
#
_symmetry.space_group_name_H-M   'P 1'
#
loop_
_entity.id
_entity.type
_entity.pdbx_description
1 polymer ?
#
loop_
_entity_poly.entity_id
_entity_poly.type
_entity_poly.pdbx_seq_one_letter_code
_entity_poly.pdbx_strand_id
1 'polypeptide(L)'
;MTDIPSPYETGWFVDEEALGRLVVGKNDAELVAIYRSLIRADFAGLRAGAVATSIEMTPEPERPKALLAVIDAMKDDDLVEWVEADSARRARAEALASHIAPEDPSEKHNHTAIDAIKKFDEWKAYPHHVIIVPGYTPRDIQVANPGVHPICRRRLEQAYADFRAKKAPFVLVSGANVYPRETPYYEALEMKATLVKMGLPEDRVLVDARARHSTTNLRNAGRIMLSHGLSRALVVCQGGGVSGTDLFDQDFYLSNPTMSTFHARCEKELGYRVGDLKDGGDDHAIFEPSPAVRRINWRDPLDP
;
A
#
# COMPACT_ATOMS: atom_id res chain seq x y z
N MET A 1 -32.17 1.36 -30.08
CA MET A 1 -30.89 2.06 -30.29
C MET A 1 -30.90 3.25 -29.37
N THR A 2 -30.34 3.08 -28.16
CA THR A 2 -30.09 4.18 -27.24
C THR A 2 -28.69 4.68 -27.54
N ASP A 3 -28.59 5.83 -28.21
CA ASP A 3 -27.33 6.55 -28.38
C ASP A 3 -26.80 6.89 -26.98
N ILE A 4 -25.76 6.17 -26.56
CA ILE A 4 -24.91 6.59 -25.45
C ILE A 4 -23.90 7.53 -26.09
N PRO A 5 -23.93 8.84 -25.78
CA PRO A 5 -22.95 9.79 -26.33
C PRO A 5 -21.55 9.34 -25.94
N SER A 6 -20.60 9.58 -26.84
CA SER A 6 -19.19 9.35 -26.56
C SER A 6 -18.79 10.09 -25.26
N PRO A 7 -18.17 9.43 -24.27
CA PRO A 7 -17.78 10.04 -22.99
C PRO A 7 -16.74 11.16 -23.14
N TYR A 8 -16.30 11.43 -24.37
CA TYR A 8 -15.38 12.51 -24.74
C TYR A 8 -16.08 13.83 -25.09
N GLU A 9 -17.41 13.91 -25.04
CA GLU A 9 -18.12 15.19 -25.18
C GLU A 9 -17.93 16.06 -23.93
N THR A 10 -17.21 17.17 -24.13
CA THR A 10 -16.66 18.12 -23.14
C THR A 10 -17.69 18.84 -22.24
N GLY A 11 -18.97 18.48 -22.33
CA GLY A 11 -20.11 19.15 -21.69
C GLY A 11 -20.51 18.64 -20.30
N TRP A 12 -20.01 17.49 -19.83
CA TRP A 12 -20.38 16.95 -18.50
C TRP A 12 -19.64 17.64 -17.34
N PHE A 13 -18.49 18.24 -17.66
CA PHE A 13 -17.52 18.94 -16.81
C PHE A 13 -17.84 20.32 -16.23
N VAL A 14 -18.85 21.03 -16.73
CA VAL A 14 -18.77 22.52 -16.83
C VAL A 14 -19.03 23.30 -15.54
N ASP A 15 -19.68 22.69 -14.56
CA ASP A 15 -20.18 23.37 -13.37
C ASP A 15 -19.48 22.83 -12.11
N GLU A 16 -18.97 23.72 -11.25
CA GLU A 16 -18.37 23.36 -9.95
C GLU A 16 -19.39 22.63 -9.06
N GLU A 17 -20.68 22.96 -9.15
CA GLU A 17 -21.73 22.26 -8.43
C GLU A 17 -21.96 20.84 -8.97
N ALA A 18 -21.71 20.61 -10.27
CA ALA A 18 -21.80 19.29 -10.88
C ALA A 18 -20.64 18.38 -10.46
N LEU A 19 -19.44 18.94 -10.20
CA LEU A 19 -18.29 18.17 -9.70
C LEU A 19 -18.56 17.55 -8.32
N GLY A 20 -19.16 18.31 -7.40
CA GLY A 20 -19.54 17.79 -6.07
C GLY A 20 -20.63 16.71 -6.10
N ARG A 21 -21.41 16.63 -7.18
CA ARG A 21 -22.49 15.63 -7.37
C ARG A 21 -22.05 14.39 -8.13
N LEU A 22 -20.79 14.29 -8.58
CA LEU A 22 -20.29 13.16 -9.35
C LEU A 22 -20.38 11.82 -8.60
N VAL A 23 -20.36 11.87 -7.28
CA VAL A 23 -20.30 10.67 -6.43
C VAL A 23 -21.67 10.16 -6.01
N VAL A 24 -22.62 11.08 -5.80
CA VAL A 24 -23.91 10.80 -5.18
C VAL A 24 -24.75 9.86 -6.05
N GLY A 25 -25.15 8.72 -5.48
CA GLY A 25 -26.05 7.75 -6.12
C GLY A 25 -25.43 6.91 -7.23
N LYS A 26 -24.10 6.95 -7.42
CA LYS A 26 -23.38 6.13 -8.42
C LYS A 26 -22.84 4.84 -7.83
N ASN A 27 -22.77 3.80 -8.65
CA ASN A 27 -22.04 2.57 -8.30
C ASN A 27 -20.55 2.67 -8.65
N ASP A 28 -19.74 1.72 -8.15
CA ASP A 28 -18.28 1.74 -8.32
C ASP A 28 -17.84 1.79 -9.79
N ALA A 29 -18.49 1.04 -10.68
CA ALA A 29 -18.14 1.01 -12.10
C ALA A 29 -18.42 2.35 -12.80
N GLU A 30 -19.55 2.98 -12.46
CA GLU A 30 -19.89 4.32 -12.97
C GLU A 30 -18.88 5.36 -12.50
N LEU A 31 -18.49 5.33 -11.23
CA LEU A 31 -17.50 6.26 -10.68
C LEU A 31 -16.14 6.11 -11.34
N VAL A 32 -15.68 4.87 -11.56
CA VAL A 32 -14.41 4.61 -12.24
C VAL A 32 -14.43 5.16 -13.67
N ALA A 33 -15.53 5.00 -14.41
CA ALA A 33 -15.66 5.54 -15.76
C ALA A 33 -15.68 7.07 -15.78
N ILE A 34 -16.36 7.70 -14.82
CA ILE A 34 -16.40 9.16 -14.64
C ILE A 34 -15.00 9.69 -14.36
N TYR A 35 -14.30 9.15 -13.36
CA TYR A 35 -12.98 9.63 -12.98
C TYR A 35 -11.94 9.35 -14.05
N ARG A 36 -12.03 8.25 -14.80
CA ARG A 36 -11.17 8.02 -15.98
C ARG A 36 -11.30 9.14 -17.02
N SER A 37 -12.53 9.55 -17.31
CA SER A 37 -12.80 10.63 -18.26
C SER A 37 -12.31 11.98 -17.73
N LEU A 38 -12.52 12.23 -16.44
CA LEU A 38 -12.07 13.45 -15.76
C LEU A 38 -10.53 13.56 -15.73
N ILE A 39 -9.83 12.46 -15.44
CA ILE A 39 -8.36 12.39 -15.49
C ILE A 39 -7.83 12.71 -16.89
N ARG A 40 -8.45 12.14 -17.95
CA ARG A 40 -8.05 12.46 -19.33
C ARG A 40 -8.21 13.96 -19.63
N ALA A 41 -9.33 14.57 -19.22
CA ALA A 41 -9.57 16.00 -19.42
C ALA A 41 -8.59 16.88 -18.64
N ASP A 42 -8.29 16.52 -17.39
CA ASP A 42 -7.35 17.23 -16.52
C ASP A 42 -5.92 17.16 -17.09
N PHE A 43 -5.45 15.95 -17.39
CA PHE A 43 -4.08 15.75 -17.88
C PHE A 43 -3.87 16.25 -19.31
N ALA A 44 -4.92 16.35 -20.13
CA ALA A 44 -4.88 17.05 -21.42
C ALA A 44 -4.88 18.58 -21.29
N GLY A 45 -5.10 19.13 -20.08
CA GLY A 45 -5.21 20.57 -19.83
C GLY A 45 -6.55 21.18 -20.24
N LEU A 46 -7.53 20.35 -20.60
CA LEU A 46 -8.88 20.79 -20.92
C LEU A 46 -9.61 21.28 -19.66
N ARG A 47 -9.30 20.67 -18.50
CA ARG A 47 -9.80 21.07 -17.18
C ARG A 47 -8.76 20.81 -16.07
N ALA A 48 -7.72 21.63 -16.06
CA ALA A 48 -6.65 21.50 -15.07
C ALA A 48 -7.20 21.53 -13.63
N GLY A 49 -6.85 20.54 -12.82
CA GLY A 49 -7.22 20.42 -11.41
C GLY A 49 -8.62 19.85 -11.15
N ALA A 50 -9.39 19.49 -12.19
CA ALA A 50 -10.76 19.06 -12.03
C ALA A 50 -10.91 17.78 -11.19
N VAL A 51 -9.92 16.88 -11.20
CA VAL A 51 -9.96 15.68 -10.35
C VAL A 51 -9.83 16.05 -8.88
N ALA A 52 -8.86 16.91 -8.54
CA ALA A 52 -8.64 17.37 -7.16
C ALA A 52 -9.86 18.14 -6.64
N THR A 53 -10.37 19.09 -7.43
CA THR A 53 -11.58 19.85 -7.07
C THR A 53 -12.80 18.95 -6.88
N SER A 54 -12.98 17.92 -7.72
CA SER A 54 -14.06 16.95 -7.55
C SER A 54 -13.99 16.21 -6.22
N ILE A 55 -12.79 15.81 -5.79
CA ILE A 55 -12.59 15.13 -4.50
C ILE A 55 -12.86 16.09 -3.33
N GLU A 56 -12.36 17.33 -3.42
CA GLU A 56 -12.55 18.36 -2.38
C GLU A 56 -14.03 18.73 -2.21
N MET A 57 -14.77 18.82 -3.31
CA MET A 57 -16.21 19.10 -3.31
C MET A 57 -17.07 17.87 -2.94
N THR A 58 -16.49 16.67 -2.89
CA THR A 58 -17.22 15.47 -2.46
C THR A 58 -17.47 15.52 -0.95
N PRO A 59 -18.71 15.33 -0.49
CA PRO A 59 -19.03 15.27 0.93
C PRO A 59 -18.19 14.22 1.68
N GLU A 60 -17.78 14.53 2.92
CA GLU A 60 -16.94 13.64 3.75
C GLU A 60 -17.34 12.15 3.73
N PRO A 61 -18.64 11.77 3.85
CA PRO A 61 -19.03 10.36 3.86
C PRO A 61 -18.77 9.63 2.54
N GLU A 62 -18.74 10.35 1.43
CA GLU A 62 -18.60 9.81 0.07
C GLU A 62 -17.16 9.94 -0.47
N ARG A 63 -16.31 10.73 0.20
CA ARG A 63 -14.94 10.99 -0.25
C ARG A 63 -14.06 9.72 -0.29
N PRO A 64 -14.14 8.77 0.66
CA PRO A 64 -13.40 7.51 0.54
C PRO A 64 -13.74 6.75 -0.74
N LYS A 65 -15.02 6.70 -1.11
CA LYS A 65 -15.50 6.05 -2.34
C LYS A 65 -15.00 6.76 -3.60
N ALA A 66 -14.98 8.09 -3.59
CA ALA A 66 -14.40 8.89 -4.68
C ALA A 66 -12.91 8.60 -4.88
N LEU A 67 -12.13 8.59 -3.79
CA LEU A 67 -10.70 8.27 -3.82
C LEU A 67 -10.46 6.85 -4.36
N LEU A 68 -11.25 5.87 -3.93
CA LEU A 68 -11.18 4.50 -4.45
C LEU A 68 -11.46 4.45 -5.95
N ALA A 69 -12.45 5.19 -6.44
CA ALA A 69 -12.75 5.25 -7.86
C ALA A 69 -11.63 5.90 -8.68
N VAL A 70 -10.95 6.93 -8.16
CA VAL A 70 -9.75 7.50 -8.79
C VAL A 70 -8.61 6.48 -8.83
N ILE A 71 -8.35 5.79 -7.71
CA ILE A 71 -7.35 4.72 -7.64
C ILE A 71 -7.62 3.64 -8.69
N ASP A 72 -8.86 3.19 -8.81
CA ASP A 72 -9.25 2.14 -9.75
C ASP A 72 -9.21 2.65 -11.21
N ALA A 73 -9.53 3.92 -11.46
CA ALA A 73 -9.37 4.55 -12.77
C ALA A 73 -7.90 4.66 -13.20
N MET A 74 -6.99 5.02 -12.27
CA MET A 74 -5.55 5.15 -12.53
C MET A 74 -4.83 3.82 -12.81
N LYS A 75 -5.51 2.69 -12.60
CA LYS A 75 -5.02 1.33 -12.91
C LYS A 75 -5.50 0.81 -14.26
N ASP A 76 -6.34 1.55 -14.98
CA ASP A 76 -6.83 1.14 -16.29
C ASP A 76 -5.70 1.11 -17.33
N ASP A 77 -5.53 -0.01 -18.03
CA ASP A 77 -4.39 -0.23 -18.94
C ASP A 77 -4.30 0.82 -20.06
N ASP A 78 -5.44 1.19 -20.67
CA ASP A 78 -5.51 2.20 -21.73
C ASP A 78 -5.17 3.62 -21.22
N LEU A 79 -5.65 3.97 -20.02
CA LEU A 79 -5.24 5.21 -19.37
C LEU A 79 -3.75 5.20 -19.03
N VAL A 80 -3.23 4.07 -18.55
CA VAL A 80 -1.82 3.88 -18.19
C VAL A 80 -0.92 4.07 -19.41
N GLU A 81 -1.19 3.37 -20.50
CA GLU A 81 -0.42 3.52 -21.74
C GLU A 81 -0.47 4.97 -22.24
N TRP A 82 -1.65 5.60 -22.16
CA TRP A 82 -1.80 7.00 -22.54
C TRP A 82 -0.99 7.94 -21.64
N VAL A 83 -1.00 7.79 -20.31
CA VAL A 83 -0.21 8.64 -19.40
C VAL A 83 1.29 8.45 -19.62
N GLU A 84 1.76 7.22 -19.73
CA GLU A 84 3.20 6.91 -19.88
C GLU A 84 3.78 7.38 -21.22
N ALA A 85 2.94 7.54 -22.25
CA ALA A 85 3.37 8.02 -23.56
C ALA A 85 3.79 9.52 -23.59
N ASP A 86 3.61 10.29 -22.51
CA ASP A 86 4.06 11.69 -22.41
C ASP A 86 4.51 12.06 -20.99
N SER A 87 5.73 12.58 -20.86
CA SER A 87 6.32 12.96 -19.57
C SER A 87 5.56 14.06 -18.82
N ALA A 88 4.90 14.99 -19.52
CA ALA A 88 4.09 16.04 -18.89
C ALA A 88 2.80 15.46 -18.30
N ARG A 89 2.16 14.48 -18.98
CA ARG A 89 1.01 13.75 -18.41
C ARG A 89 1.43 12.94 -17.19
N ARG A 90 2.58 12.26 -17.27
CA ARG A 90 3.16 11.55 -16.14
C ARG A 90 3.41 12.47 -14.93
N ALA A 91 4.02 13.63 -15.15
CA ALA A 91 4.25 14.60 -14.07
C ALA A 91 2.94 15.10 -13.42
N ARG A 92 1.87 15.30 -14.20
CA ARG A 92 0.54 15.64 -13.65
C ARG A 92 -0.07 14.49 -12.86
N ALA A 93 0.12 13.25 -13.31
CA ALA A 93 -0.33 12.07 -12.59
C ALA A 93 0.37 11.92 -11.24
N GLU A 94 1.69 12.12 -11.20
CA GLU A 94 2.48 12.11 -9.96
C GLU A 94 2.02 13.24 -9.01
N ALA A 95 1.82 14.46 -9.54
CA ALA A 95 1.32 15.59 -8.73
C ALA A 95 -0.09 15.36 -8.18
N LEU A 96 -1.01 14.83 -8.99
CA LEU A 96 -2.36 14.50 -8.55
C LEU A 96 -2.33 13.42 -7.46
N ALA A 97 -1.59 12.33 -7.68
CA ALA A 97 -1.46 11.23 -6.71
C ALA A 97 -0.97 11.74 -5.35
N SER A 98 0.04 12.62 -5.34
CA SER A 98 0.52 13.25 -4.10
C SER A 98 -0.51 14.19 -3.46
N HIS A 99 -1.29 14.94 -4.25
CA HIS A 99 -2.29 15.88 -3.73
C HIS A 99 -3.48 15.18 -3.07
N ILE A 100 -3.93 14.06 -3.65
CA ILE A 100 -5.13 13.34 -3.19
C ILE A 100 -4.82 12.23 -2.19
N ALA A 101 -3.54 11.98 -1.88
CA ALA A 101 -3.14 10.97 -0.94
C ALA A 101 -3.75 11.26 0.45
N PRO A 102 -4.53 10.33 1.04
CA PRO A 102 -5.10 10.53 2.36
C PRO A 102 -3.99 10.61 3.41
N GLU A 103 -4.23 11.26 4.56
CA GLU A 103 -3.27 11.32 5.67
C GLU A 103 -2.73 9.92 6.02
N ASP A 104 -1.41 9.78 6.25
CA ASP A 104 -0.81 8.50 6.64
C ASP A 104 -1.12 8.20 8.12
N PRO A 105 -1.91 7.16 8.43
CA PRO A 105 -2.16 6.79 9.82
C PRO A 105 -0.88 6.39 10.56
N SER A 106 0.16 5.96 9.85
CA SER A 106 1.40 5.46 10.41
C SER A 106 2.24 6.54 11.09
N GLU A 107 2.18 7.80 10.62
CA GLU A 107 3.05 8.88 11.08
C GLU A 107 2.95 9.11 12.60
N LYS A 108 1.72 9.11 13.12
CA LYS A 108 1.43 9.31 14.55
C LYS A 108 1.97 8.18 15.43
N HIS A 109 2.21 7.00 14.86
CA HIS A 109 2.66 5.81 15.58
C HIS A 109 4.17 5.54 15.46
N ASN A 110 4.86 6.19 14.53
CA ASN A 110 6.27 5.90 14.24
C ASN A 110 7.27 6.82 14.97
N HIS A 111 6.84 7.94 15.55
CA HIS A 111 7.75 8.94 16.12
C HIS A 111 8.73 8.36 17.15
N THR A 112 8.23 7.58 18.12
CA THR A 112 9.07 6.98 19.18
C THR A 112 10.03 5.93 18.64
N ALA A 113 9.58 5.08 17.71
CA ALA A 113 10.41 4.07 17.08
C ALA A 113 11.50 4.68 16.19
N ILE A 114 11.17 5.73 15.43
CA ILE A 114 12.14 6.49 14.63
C ILE A 114 13.21 7.12 15.52
N ASP A 115 12.83 7.70 16.65
CA ASP A 115 13.79 8.28 17.59
C ASP A 115 14.66 7.22 18.27
N ALA A 116 14.13 6.03 18.54
CA ALA A 116 14.91 4.89 19.01
C ALA A 116 15.92 4.41 17.95
N ILE A 117 15.53 4.33 16.67
CA ILE A 117 16.44 3.98 15.56
C ILE A 117 17.61 4.96 15.47
N LYS A 118 17.34 6.27 15.53
CA LYS A 118 18.39 7.31 15.48
C LYS A 118 19.40 7.20 16.61
N LYS A 119 19.00 6.68 17.77
CA LYS A 119 19.83 6.55 18.98
C LYS A 119 20.46 5.16 19.11
N PHE A 120 20.06 4.19 18.28
CA PHE A 120 20.54 2.82 18.38
C PHE A 120 21.95 2.69 17.79
N ASP A 121 22.88 2.11 18.54
CA ASP A 121 24.30 1.97 18.18
C ASP A 121 24.77 0.50 18.14
N GLU A 122 24.03 -0.42 18.76
CA GLU A 122 24.33 -1.86 18.84
C GLU A 122 24.01 -2.65 17.55
N TRP A 123 23.92 -2.02 16.38
CA TRP A 123 23.55 -2.67 15.11
C TRP A 123 24.37 -3.93 14.79
N LYS A 124 25.66 -3.94 15.14
CA LYS A 124 26.58 -5.07 14.89
C LYS A 124 26.21 -6.33 15.67
N ALA A 125 25.41 -6.22 16.73
CA ALA A 125 24.95 -7.35 17.52
C ALA A 125 23.79 -8.11 16.87
N TYR A 126 23.25 -7.61 15.76
CA TYR A 126 22.07 -8.15 15.09
C TYR A 126 22.37 -8.48 13.62
N PRO A 127 21.93 -9.65 13.12
CA PRO A 127 22.14 -10.03 11.72
C PRO A 127 21.30 -9.21 10.73
N HIS A 128 20.17 -8.65 11.18
CA HIS A 128 19.27 -7.80 10.40
C HIS A 128 18.94 -6.50 11.16
N HIS A 129 18.60 -5.44 10.44
CA HIS A 129 18.23 -4.15 11.03
C HIS A 129 16.77 -4.12 11.49
N VAL A 130 15.89 -4.87 10.83
CA VAL A 130 14.45 -4.90 11.14
C VAL A 130 13.84 -6.24 10.76
N ILE A 131 12.84 -6.70 11.53
CA ILE A 131 11.95 -7.79 11.14
C ILE A 131 10.71 -7.19 10.47
N ILE A 132 10.38 -7.60 9.25
CA ILE A 132 9.18 -7.15 8.54
C ILE A 132 8.09 -8.21 8.71
N VAL A 133 6.91 -7.76 9.14
CA VAL A 133 5.72 -8.60 9.25
C VAL A 133 4.65 -8.07 8.31
N PRO A 134 4.43 -8.74 7.17
CA PRO A 134 3.33 -8.44 6.28
C PRO A 134 1.99 -8.85 6.91
N GLY A 135 0.99 -8.00 6.76
CA GLY A 135 -0.40 -8.29 7.08
C GLY A 135 -0.98 -9.43 6.25
N TYR A 136 -2.16 -9.88 6.64
CA TYR A 136 -2.97 -10.89 6.01
C TYR A 136 -4.44 -10.51 6.15
N THR A 137 -5.06 -10.16 5.02
CA THR A 137 -6.50 -9.89 4.95
C THR A 137 -7.11 -10.75 3.84
N PRO A 138 -7.93 -11.77 4.17
CA PRO A 138 -8.69 -12.54 3.18
C PRO A 138 -9.62 -11.64 2.35
N ARG A 139 -9.72 -11.92 1.05
CA ARG A 139 -10.53 -11.12 0.12
C ARG A 139 -12.04 -11.31 0.29
N ASP A 140 -12.45 -12.40 0.92
CA ASP A 140 -13.83 -12.82 1.11
C ASP A 140 -14.46 -12.33 2.43
N ILE A 141 -13.73 -11.54 3.23
CA ILE A 141 -14.29 -10.92 4.44
C ILE A 141 -15.34 -9.88 4.04
N GLN A 142 -16.60 -10.17 4.39
CA GLN A 142 -17.74 -9.25 4.20
C GLN A 142 -18.04 -8.39 5.43
N VAL A 143 -17.49 -8.75 6.60
CA VAL A 143 -17.76 -8.07 7.87
C VAL A 143 -16.46 -7.60 8.50
N ALA A 144 -16.39 -6.31 8.80
CA ALA A 144 -15.26 -5.72 9.50
C ALA A 144 -15.24 -6.26 10.93
N ASN A 145 -14.18 -6.99 11.29
CA ASN A 145 -13.96 -7.48 12.63
C ASN A 145 -12.68 -6.85 13.20
N PRO A 146 -12.72 -6.28 14.42
CA PRO A 146 -11.53 -5.78 15.07
C PRO A 146 -10.58 -6.92 15.46
N GLY A 147 -9.28 -6.64 15.44
CA GLY A 147 -8.23 -7.57 15.85
C GLY A 147 -7.51 -8.26 14.68
N VAL A 148 -6.49 -9.04 15.04
CA VAL A 148 -5.55 -9.65 14.08
C VAL A 148 -6.02 -11.03 13.64
N HIS A 149 -6.06 -11.27 12.33
CA HIS A 149 -6.38 -12.57 11.73
C HIS A 149 -5.46 -13.70 12.27
N PRO A 150 -5.93 -14.95 12.47
CA PRO A 150 -5.10 -16.02 13.04
C PRO A 150 -3.78 -16.30 12.29
N ILE A 151 -3.74 -16.18 10.96
CA ILE A 151 -2.49 -16.27 10.17
C ILE A 151 -1.54 -15.13 10.56
N CYS A 152 -2.03 -13.89 10.56
CA CYS A 152 -1.24 -12.73 10.94
C CYS A 152 -0.77 -12.84 12.41
N ARG A 153 -1.59 -13.37 13.32
CA ARG A 153 -1.20 -13.65 14.71
C ARG A 153 0.01 -14.59 14.79
N ARG A 154 0.03 -15.68 14.02
CA ARG A 154 1.20 -16.59 13.98
C ARG A 154 2.45 -15.87 13.51
N ARG A 155 2.33 -15.01 12.48
CA ARG A 155 3.46 -14.18 12.02
C ARG A 155 3.97 -13.23 13.12
N LEU A 156 3.07 -12.64 13.92
CA LEU A 156 3.45 -11.80 15.06
C LEU A 156 4.13 -12.60 16.19
N GLU A 157 3.65 -13.82 16.46
CA GLU A 157 4.29 -14.76 17.40
C GLU A 157 5.71 -15.12 16.94
N GLN A 158 5.90 -15.40 15.65
CA GLN A 158 7.20 -15.65 15.06
C GLN A 158 8.11 -14.41 15.15
N ALA A 159 7.62 -13.23 14.75
CA ALA A 159 8.37 -11.98 14.85
C ALA A 159 8.78 -11.64 16.29
N TYR A 160 7.90 -11.91 17.26
CA TYR A 160 8.21 -11.73 18.68
C TYR A 160 9.33 -12.69 19.12
N ALA A 161 9.26 -13.97 18.72
CA ALA A 161 10.33 -14.93 18.99
C ALA A 161 11.67 -14.52 18.36
N ASP A 162 11.65 -14.04 17.12
CA ASP A 162 12.85 -13.56 16.40
C ASP A 162 13.47 -12.31 17.04
N PHE A 163 12.64 -11.39 17.50
CA PHE A 163 13.08 -10.23 18.27
C PHE A 163 13.76 -10.68 19.58
N ARG A 164 13.14 -11.62 20.31
CA ARG A 164 13.71 -12.19 21.55
C ARG A 164 15.02 -12.95 21.30
N ALA A 165 15.14 -13.59 20.14
CA ALA A 165 16.36 -14.25 19.68
C ALA A 165 17.43 -13.29 19.13
N LYS A 166 17.21 -11.96 19.21
CA LYS A 166 18.10 -10.93 18.69
C LYS A 166 18.38 -11.04 17.19
N LYS A 167 17.42 -11.49 16.38
CA LYS A 167 17.56 -11.47 14.91
C LYS A 167 17.49 -10.06 14.33
N ALA A 168 16.71 -9.16 14.93
CA ALA A 168 16.75 -7.73 14.67
C ALA A 168 16.32 -6.92 15.91
N PRO A 169 16.74 -5.66 16.04
CA PRO A 169 16.40 -4.80 17.16
C PRO A 169 15.07 -4.03 17.00
N PHE A 170 14.43 -4.12 15.83
CA PHE A 170 13.15 -3.46 15.51
C PHE A 170 12.24 -4.41 14.73
N VAL A 171 10.93 -4.18 14.83
CA VAL A 171 9.90 -4.85 14.04
C VAL A 171 9.12 -3.79 13.24
N LEU A 172 8.82 -4.06 11.98
CA LEU A 172 7.99 -3.24 11.11
C LEU A 172 6.79 -4.05 10.67
N VAL A 173 5.59 -3.63 11.09
CA VAL A 173 4.32 -4.25 10.69
C VAL A 173 3.72 -3.46 9.52
N SER A 174 3.28 -4.14 8.46
CA SER A 174 2.85 -3.51 7.21
C SER A 174 1.53 -4.11 6.72
N GLY A 175 0.48 -3.29 6.61
CA GLY A 175 -0.87 -3.70 6.22
C GLY A 175 -1.92 -2.62 6.47
N ALA A 176 -2.74 -2.34 5.45
CA ALA A 176 -3.79 -1.31 5.45
C ALA A 176 -5.19 -1.88 5.77
N ASN A 177 -6.20 -1.03 5.65
CA ASN A 177 -7.62 -1.35 5.81
C ASN A 177 -8.23 -1.85 4.47
N VAL A 178 -7.94 -3.09 4.08
CA VAL A 178 -8.28 -3.58 2.74
C VAL A 178 -9.70 -4.15 2.63
N TYR A 179 -10.10 -5.02 3.56
CA TYR A 179 -11.41 -5.69 3.51
C TYR A 179 -12.12 -5.76 4.88
N PRO A 180 -13.46 -5.62 4.91
CA PRO A 180 -14.30 -5.18 3.79
C PRO A 180 -13.92 -3.74 3.37
N ARG A 181 -14.22 -3.36 2.12
CA ARG A 181 -13.97 -1.99 1.62
C ARG A 181 -14.52 -0.99 2.66
N GLU A 182 -13.76 0.06 2.96
CA GLU A 182 -14.11 1.12 3.91
C GLU A 182 -14.06 0.75 5.40
N THR A 183 -13.46 -0.40 5.78
CA THR A 183 -13.21 -0.70 7.21
C THR A 183 -12.37 0.39 7.89
N PRO A 184 -12.70 0.82 9.13
CA PRO A 184 -11.90 1.81 9.86
C PRO A 184 -10.63 1.22 10.49
N TYR A 185 -10.49 -0.11 10.49
CA TYR A 185 -9.40 -0.81 11.17
C TYR A 185 -8.21 -1.01 10.23
N TYR A 186 -7.09 -0.37 10.56
CA TYR A 186 -5.81 -0.59 9.87
C TYR A 186 -5.10 -1.79 10.48
N GLU A 187 -4.80 -2.80 9.65
CA GLU A 187 -4.21 -4.05 10.12
C GLU A 187 -2.90 -3.82 10.87
N ALA A 188 -2.01 -2.97 10.34
CA ALA A 188 -0.72 -2.69 10.97
C ALA A 188 -0.84 -2.05 12.37
N LEU A 189 -1.90 -1.29 12.65
CA LEU A 189 -2.13 -0.71 13.97
C LEU A 189 -2.55 -1.78 14.99
N GLU A 190 -3.42 -2.72 14.58
CA GLU A 190 -3.81 -3.87 15.39
C GLU A 190 -2.63 -4.83 15.63
N MET A 191 -1.77 -5.00 14.62
CA MET A 191 -0.53 -5.78 14.72
C MET A 191 0.44 -5.16 15.72
N LYS A 192 0.68 -3.83 15.65
CA LYS A 192 1.50 -3.12 16.64
C LYS A 192 0.94 -3.29 18.05
N ALA A 193 -0.37 -3.06 18.24
CA ALA A 193 -1.01 -3.22 19.54
C ALA A 193 -0.87 -4.65 20.08
N THR A 194 -0.94 -5.66 19.21
CA THR A 194 -0.75 -7.07 19.57
C THR A 194 0.69 -7.36 20.01
N LEU A 195 1.71 -6.92 19.27
CA LEU A 195 3.12 -7.10 19.66
C LEU A 195 3.44 -6.43 21.00
N VAL A 196 2.91 -5.22 21.22
CA VAL A 196 3.08 -4.50 22.50
C VAL A 196 2.44 -5.29 23.65
N LYS A 197 1.23 -5.85 23.46
CA LYS A 197 0.59 -6.73 24.45
C LYS A 197 1.39 -8.00 24.73
N MET A 198 2.14 -8.51 23.75
CA MET A 198 3.04 -9.67 23.94
C MET A 198 4.32 -9.32 24.69
N GLY A 199 4.59 -8.03 24.93
CA GLY A 199 5.73 -7.53 25.70
C GLY A 199 6.85 -6.92 24.85
N LEU A 200 6.62 -6.67 23.55
CA LEU A 200 7.59 -5.97 22.72
C LEU A 200 7.52 -4.45 23.01
N PRO A 201 8.64 -3.76 23.25
CA PRO A 201 8.59 -2.33 23.56
C PRO A 201 8.03 -1.51 22.39
N GLU A 202 7.18 -0.51 22.70
CA GLU A 202 6.50 0.26 21.66
C GLU A 202 7.47 1.03 20.74
N ASP A 203 8.57 1.54 21.31
CA ASP A 203 9.66 2.22 20.60
C ASP A 203 10.50 1.27 19.73
N ARG A 204 10.14 -0.02 19.67
CA ARG A 204 10.75 -1.01 18.77
C ARG A 204 9.81 -1.46 17.64
N VAL A 205 8.60 -0.89 17.55
CA VAL A 205 7.63 -1.22 16.50
C VAL A 205 7.36 -0.03 15.58
N LEU A 206 7.73 -0.19 14.31
CA LEU A 206 7.33 0.68 13.21
C LEU A 206 6.04 0.15 12.57
N VAL A 207 5.29 1.05 11.94
CA VAL A 207 4.02 0.80 11.28
C VAL A 207 4.07 1.31 9.84
N ASP A 208 3.50 0.53 8.93
CA ASP A 208 3.05 0.96 7.61
C ASP A 208 1.58 0.56 7.44
N ALA A 209 0.69 1.52 7.58
CA ALA A 209 -0.77 1.35 7.49
C ALA A 209 -1.33 1.61 6.09
N ARG A 210 -0.47 1.76 5.06
CA ARG A 210 -0.90 2.09 3.69
C ARG A 210 -0.79 0.95 2.70
N ALA A 211 0.02 -0.07 2.99
CA ALA A 211 0.22 -1.17 2.06
C ALA A 211 -0.96 -2.15 2.00
N ARG A 212 -1.41 -2.47 0.77
CA ARG A 212 -2.60 -3.31 0.52
C ARG A 212 -2.29 -4.68 -0.09
N HIS A 213 -1.04 -4.88 -0.51
CA HIS A 213 -0.56 -6.06 -1.21
C HIS A 213 0.88 -6.38 -0.79
N SER A 214 1.31 -7.63 -0.98
CA SER A 214 2.68 -8.07 -0.69
C SER A 214 3.76 -7.23 -1.37
N THR A 215 3.51 -6.76 -2.61
CA THR A 215 4.41 -5.86 -3.35
C THR A 215 4.52 -4.48 -2.70
N THR A 216 3.39 -3.89 -2.30
CA THR A 216 3.35 -2.61 -1.58
C THR A 216 3.90 -2.72 -0.16
N ASN A 217 3.75 -3.87 0.51
CA ASN A 217 4.29 -4.10 1.85
C ASN A 217 5.81 -3.95 1.84
N LEU A 218 6.49 -4.66 0.92
CA LEU A 218 7.95 -4.57 0.81
C LEU A 218 8.43 -3.26 0.17
N ARG A 219 7.66 -2.64 -0.72
CA ARG A 219 7.95 -1.28 -1.24
C ARG A 219 7.99 -0.26 -0.09
N ASN A 220 6.91 -0.16 0.68
CA ASN A 220 6.77 0.80 1.77
C ASN A 220 7.78 0.52 2.87
N ALA A 221 7.96 -0.76 3.23
CA ALA A 221 9.00 -1.16 4.17
C ALA A 221 10.40 -0.76 3.69
N GLY A 222 10.70 -0.99 2.42
CA GLY A 222 11.95 -0.55 1.80
C GLY A 222 12.16 0.95 1.88
N ARG A 223 11.11 1.76 1.71
CA ARG A 223 11.20 3.23 1.86
C ARG A 223 11.51 3.63 3.30
N ILE A 224 10.77 3.10 4.28
CA ILE A 224 11.02 3.36 5.70
C ILE A 224 12.45 2.98 6.06
N MET A 225 12.90 1.79 5.63
CA MET A 225 14.27 1.32 5.83
C MET A 225 15.29 2.32 5.27
N LEU A 226 15.17 2.66 3.98
CA LEU A 226 16.11 3.54 3.30
C LEU A 226 16.10 4.99 3.83
N SER A 227 14.97 5.48 4.33
CA SER A 227 14.86 6.80 4.98
C SER A 227 15.57 6.87 6.33
N HIS A 228 15.81 5.73 6.96
CA HIS A 228 16.49 5.61 8.26
C HIS A 228 17.83 4.86 8.19
N GLY A 229 18.40 4.71 6.99
CA GLY A 229 19.72 4.09 6.80
C GLY A 229 19.76 2.58 7.04
N LEU A 230 18.60 1.92 7.09
CA LEU A 230 18.49 0.47 7.25
C LEU A 230 18.59 -0.21 5.87
N SER A 231 19.35 -1.29 5.78
CA SER A 231 19.66 -1.92 4.48
C SER A 231 19.39 -3.42 4.40
N ARG A 232 18.99 -4.04 5.52
CA ARG A 232 18.77 -5.49 5.59
C ARG A 232 17.67 -5.83 6.56
N ALA A 233 16.69 -6.59 6.10
CA ALA A 233 15.56 -7.04 6.89
C ALA A 233 15.40 -8.55 6.86
N LEU A 234 14.72 -9.08 7.88
CA LEU A 234 14.20 -10.44 7.93
C LEU A 234 12.68 -10.37 7.76
N VAL A 235 12.13 -10.98 6.73
CA VAL A 235 10.69 -10.98 6.44
C VAL A 235 10.07 -12.26 6.96
N VAL A 236 9.03 -12.17 7.79
CA VAL A 236 8.27 -13.33 8.25
C VAL A 236 7.28 -13.75 7.16
N CYS A 237 7.41 -15.00 6.71
CA CYS A 237 6.62 -15.58 5.61
C CYS A 237 5.64 -16.66 6.09
N GLN A 238 5.57 -16.91 7.41
CA GLN A 238 4.78 -17.99 7.99
C GLN A 238 3.29 -17.91 7.63
N GLY A 239 2.71 -19.06 7.31
CA GLY A 239 1.28 -19.22 7.04
C GLY A 239 0.87 -19.07 5.58
N GLY A 240 1.83 -18.94 4.65
CA GLY A 240 1.56 -18.64 3.24
C GLY A 240 1.77 -19.74 2.19
N GLY A 241 1.88 -21.01 2.58
CA GLY A 241 2.10 -22.17 1.69
C GLY A 241 3.58 -22.58 1.69
N VAL A 242 3.97 -23.85 1.91
CA VAL A 242 3.49 -25.12 1.31
C VAL A 242 2.66 -26.01 2.26
N SER A 243 2.54 -25.64 3.54
CA SER A 243 1.78 -26.40 4.55
C SER A 243 0.52 -25.68 5.07
N GLY A 244 0.19 -24.53 4.48
CA GLY A 244 -1.02 -23.74 4.74
C GLY A 244 -1.81 -23.57 3.44
N THR A 245 -3.12 -23.58 3.53
CA THR A 245 -4.08 -24.05 2.51
C THR A 245 -4.37 -23.14 1.31
N ASP A 246 -3.62 -22.08 1.04
CA ASP A 246 -3.98 -21.12 -0.03
C ASP A 246 -2.83 -20.88 -1.01
N LEU A 247 -2.70 -21.79 -1.97
CA LEU A 247 -1.69 -21.78 -3.05
C LEU A 247 -1.83 -20.61 -4.05
N PHE A 248 -2.86 -19.75 -3.94
CA PHE A 248 -3.18 -18.75 -4.96
C PHE A 248 -3.50 -17.33 -4.48
N ASP A 249 -3.37 -17.02 -3.18
CA ASP A 249 -3.63 -15.65 -2.73
C ASP A 249 -2.53 -15.13 -1.81
N GLN A 250 -1.90 -14.00 -2.20
CA GLN A 250 -0.86 -13.18 -1.53
C GLN A 250 0.41 -13.83 -0.95
N ASP A 251 0.38 -15.12 -0.64
CA ASP A 251 1.15 -15.70 0.45
C ASP A 251 2.20 -16.72 -0.04
N PHE A 252 1.99 -17.34 -1.21
CA PHE A 252 2.95 -18.23 -1.87
C PHE A 252 4.28 -17.54 -2.28
N TYR A 253 4.29 -16.21 -2.33
CA TYR A 253 5.32 -15.42 -3.00
C TYR A 253 6.52 -15.06 -2.12
N LEU A 254 6.35 -15.04 -0.80
CA LEU A 254 7.41 -14.63 0.12
C LEU A 254 8.28 -15.83 0.59
N SER A 255 7.71 -17.04 0.63
CA SER A 255 8.41 -18.27 1.01
C SER A 255 9.25 -18.89 -0.12
N ASN A 256 9.14 -18.41 -1.36
CA ASN A 256 9.93 -18.86 -2.51
C ASN A 256 10.47 -17.68 -3.34
N PRO A 257 11.41 -16.87 -2.80
CA PRO A 257 11.98 -15.74 -3.53
C PRO A 257 12.81 -16.15 -4.77
N THR A 258 13.26 -17.40 -4.84
CA THR A 258 13.91 -18.01 -6.01
C THR A 258 12.92 -18.41 -7.11
N MET A 259 11.61 -18.44 -6.84
CA MET A 259 10.59 -18.53 -7.88
C MET A 259 10.28 -17.12 -8.37
N SER A 260 10.62 -16.87 -9.64
CA SER A 260 10.61 -15.57 -10.36
C SER A 260 9.36 -14.66 -10.25
N THR A 261 8.32 -15.08 -9.54
CA THR A 261 6.98 -14.49 -9.61
C THR A 261 6.80 -13.23 -8.77
N PHE A 262 7.50 -13.05 -7.63
CA PHE A 262 7.43 -11.79 -6.87
C PHE A 262 8.03 -10.61 -7.66
N HIS A 263 9.24 -10.77 -8.21
CA HIS A 263 9.86 -9.72 -9.02
C HIS A 263 9.06 -9.39 -10.28
N ALA A 264 8.53 -10.40 -10.98
CA ALA A 264 7.65 -10.20 -12.12
C ALA A 264 6.37 -9.43 -11.73
N ARG A 265 5.82 -9.71 -10.55
CA ARG A 265 4.67 -8.97 -10.01
C ARG A 265 5.03 -7.53 -9.65
N CYS A 266 6.18 -7.28 -9.04
CA CYS A 266 6.66 -5.90 -8.81
C CYS A 266 6.84 -5.14 -10.13
N GLU A 267 7.43 -5.76 -11.16
CA GLU A 267 7.57 -5.13 -12.47
C GLU A 267 6.21 -4.84 -13.11
N LYS A 268 5.24 -5.75 -12.99
CA LYS A 268 3.88 -5.55 -13.51
C LYS A 268 3.11 -4.47 -12.75
N GLU A 269 3.11 -4.52 -11.42
CA GLU A 269 2.26 -3.66 -10.57
C GLU A 269 2.89 -2.30 -10.27
N LEU A 270 4.22 -2.24 -10.14
CA LEU A 270 4.96 -1.05 -9.72
C LEU A 270 5.87 -0.48 -10.83
N GLY A 271 6.17 -1.27 -11.87
CA GLY A 271 7.12 -0.86 -12.92
C GLY A 271 8.59 -0.97 -12.51
N TYR A 272 8.89 -1.52 -11.33
CA TYR A 272 10.25 -1.71 -10.82
C TYR A 272 10.32 -2.81 -9.76
N ARG A 273 11.51 -3.34 -9.51
CA ARG A 273 11.76 -4.28 -8.39
C ARG A 273 11.99 -3.52 -7.09
N VAL A 274 11.35 -3.97 -6.02
CA VAL A 274 11.42 -3.32 -4.69
C VAL A 274 12.72 -3.60 -3.92
N GLY A 275 13.47 -4.61 -4.33
CA GLY A 275 14.71 -5.03 -3.67
C GLY A 275 15.03 -6.47 -4.01
N ASP A 276 16.10 -6.99 -3.41
CA ASP A 276 16.49 -8.38 -3.53
C ASP A 276 15.88 -9.19 -2.39
N LEU A 277 15.39 -10.39 -2.72
CA LEU A 277 14.93 -11.37 -1.76
C LEU A 277 15.79 -12.64 -1.86
N LYS A 278 16.21 -13.14 -0.71
CA LYS A 278 16.95 -14.40 -0.59
C LYS A 278 16.23 -15.29 0.43
N ASP A 279 16.38 -16.60 0.29
CA ASP A 279 15.88 -17.54 1.30
C ASP A 279 16.55 -17.26 2.65
N GLY A 280 15.74 -17.16 3.70
CA GLY A 280 16.17 -16.95 5.08
C GLY A 280 16.05 -18.20 5.95
N GLY A 281 15.46 -19.29 5.43
CA GLY A 281 15.13 -20.49 6.19
C GLY A 281 13.97 -20.29 7.18
N ASP A 282 13.43 -21.39 7.70
CA ASP A 282 12.41 -21.40 8.78
C ASP A 282 11.24 -20.42 8.55
N ASP A 283 10.62 -20.44 7.38
CA ASP A 283 9.54 -19.51 6.98
C ASP A 283 9.96 -18.02 6.94
N HIS A 284 11.23 -17.72 6.60
CA HIS A 284 11.73 -16.36 6.41
C HIS A 284 12.32 -16.10 5.02
N ALA A 285 12.31 -14.82 4.65
CA ALA A 285 13.13 -14.29 3.56
C ALA A 285 14.04 -13.17 4.06
N ILE A 286 15.22 -13.03 3.46
CA ILE A 286 16.11 -11.88 3.68
C ILE A 286 15.82 -10.85 2.61
N PHE A 287 15.53 -9.62 3.03
CA PHE A 287 15.20 -8.51 2.13
C PHE A 287 16.26 -7.40 2.19
N GLU A 288 16.74 -6.98 1.02
CA GLU A 288 17.64 -5.84 0.85
C GLU A 288 16.95 -4.84 -0.11
N PRO A 289 16.50 -3.65 0.36
CA PRO A 289 15.66 -2.76 -0.43
C PRO A 289 16.42 -2.07 -1.57
N SER A 290 15.78 -1.96 -2.73
CA SER A 290 16.31 -1.23 -3.88
C SER A 290 16.04 0.28 -3.74
N PRO A 291 16.99 1.17 -4.10
CA PRO A 291 16.72 2.61 -4.20
C PRO A 291 15.52 2.95 -5.09
N ALA A 292 15.15 2.06 -6.02
CA ALA A 292 14.00 2.22 -6.90
C ALA A 292 12.67 2.37 -6.14
N VAL A 293 12.57 1.87 -4.89
CA VAL A 293 11.37 2.06 -4.10
C VAL A 293 11.06 3.55 -3.89
N ARG A 294 12.02 4.47 -3.93
CA ARG A 294 11.77 5.92 -3.81
C ARG A 294 11.02 6.54 -4.99
N ARG A 295 10.80 5.79 -6.08
CA ARG A 295 9.99 6.25 -7.21
C ARG A 295 8.53 6.30 -6.80
N ILE A 296 7.90 7.45 -7.00
CA ILE A 296 6.45 7.61 -6.84
C ILE A 296 5.77 6.78 -7.92
N ASN A 297 4.82 5.94 -7.51
CA ASN A 297 3.92 5.20 -8.35
C ASN A 297 2.60 5.96 -8.42
N TRP A 298 2.45 6.79 -9.44
CA TRP A 298 1.24 7.58 -9.67
C TRP A 298 -0.03 6.71 -9.81
N ARG A 299 0.10 5.41 -10.11
CA ARG A 299 -1.03 4.46 -10.21
C ARG A 299 -1.59 4.04 -8.85
N ASP A 300 -0.87 4.34 -7.78
CA ASP A 300 -1.30 4.09 -6.40
C ASP A 300 -1.28 5.41 -5.62
N PRO A 301 -2.39 6.16 -5.56
CA PRO A 301 -2.52 7.34 -4.70
C PRO A 301 -2.23 7.13 -3.20
N LEU A 302 -2.13 5.87 -2.74
CA LEU A 302 -1.68 5.56 -1.37
C LEU A 302 -0.17 5.32 -1.28
N ASP A 303 0.56 5.53 -2.38
CA ASP A 303 2.01 5.43 -2.43
C ASP A 303 2.64 6.55 -1.58
N PRO A 304 3.33 6.22 -0.46
CA PRO A 304 3.87 7.21 0.46
C PRO A 304 5.07 8.00 -0.06
#